data_AF-A0A925VK10-F1
#
_entry.id   AF-A0A925VK10-F1
#
_cell.length_a   1.000
_cell.length_b   1.000
_cell.length_c   1.000
_cell.angle_alpha   90.00
_cell.angle_beta   90.00
_cell.angle_gamma   90.00
#
_symmetry.space_group_name_H-M   'P 1'
#
loop_
_entity.id
_entity.type
_entity.pdbx_description
1 polymer ?
#
loop_
_entity_poly.entity_id
_entity_poly.type
_entity_poly.pdbx_seq_one_letter_code
_entity_poly.pdbx_strand_id
1 'polypeptide(L)'
;MSGFDERAANEQQLLQWRKNLARLELQIASAGGEGAASLEKLNQRDEALEQVAALEQALAALPLPPPAPAPVSALPQAPPPSGLPEPPPDSAYGS
;
A
#
# COMPACT_ATOMS: atom_id res chain seq x y z
N MET A 1 -21.79 -4.96 -5.66
CA MET A 1 -20.45 -4.86 -5.05
C MET A 1 -19.46 -4.63 -6.18
N SER A 2 -18.69 -3.55 -6.12
CA SER A 2 -17.73 -3.21 -7.17
C SER A 2 -16.50 -4.11 -7.03
N GLY A 3 -15.83 -4.48 -8.12
CA GLY A 3 -14.59 -5.30 -8.04
C GLY A 3 -13.47 -4.67 -7.18
N PHE A 4 -13.56 -3.37 -6.90
CA PHE A 4 -12.69 -2.65 -5.98
C PHE A 4 -12.96 -2.98 -4.49
N ASP A 5 -14.23 -3.11 -4.10
CA ASP A 5 -14.62 -3.53 -2.75
C ASP A 5 -14.19 -4.97 -2.48
N GLU A 6 -14.29 -5.84 -3.49
CA GLU A 6 -13.90 -7.25 -3.42
C GLU A 6 -12.38 -7.41 -3.26
N ARG A 7 -11.58 -6.60 -3.95
CA ARG A 7 -10.12 -6.57 -3.78
C ARG A 7 -9.73 -6.10 -2.39
N ALA A 8 -10.31 -5.00 -1.91
CA ALA A 8 -10.03 -4.47 -0.57
C ALA A 8 -10.42 -5.48 0.53
N ALA A 9 -11.54 -6.18 0.36
CA ALA A 9 -11.96 -7.25 1.26
C ALA A 9 -10.96 -8.43 1.27
N ASN A 10 -10.53 -8.88 0.08
CA ASN A 10 -9.52 -9.94 -0.04
C ASN A 10 -8.17 -9.55 0.58
N GLU A 11 -7.73 -8.29 0.43
CA GLU A 11 -6.50 -7.78 1.06
C GLU A 11 -6.59 -7.80 2.59
N GLN A 12 -7.74 -7.39 3.14
CA GLN A 12 -7.98 -7.44 4.58
C GLN A 12 -8.03 -8.87 5.10
N GLN A 13 -8.69 -9.79 4.38
CA GLN A 13 -8.72 -11.20 4.75
C GLN A 13 -7.32 -11.81 4.73
N LEU A 14 -6.52 -11.52 3.70
CA LEU A 14 -5.14 -11.98 3.58
C LEU A 14 -4.29 -11.53 4.77
N LEU A 15 -4.41 -10.26 5.19
CA LEU A 15 -3.71 -9.74 6.37
C LEU A 15 -4.10 -10.46 7.66
N GLN A 16 -5.37 -10.81 7.83
CA GLN A 16 -5.83 -11.57 9.00
C GLN A 16 -5.28 -13.00 9.00
N TRP A 17 -5.31 -13.68 7.85
CA TRP A 17 -4.74 -15.02 7.70
C TRP A 17 -3.24 -15.05 7.98
N ARG A 18 -2.47 -14.08 7.47
CA ARG A 18 -1.03 -13.99 7.74
C ARG A 18 -0.72 -13.77 9.22
N LYS A 19 -1.53 -12.96 9.92
CA LYS A 19 -1.38 -12.77 11.38
C LYS A 19 -1.68 -14.05 12.16
N ASN A 20 -2.73 -14.77 11.76
CA ASN A 20 -3.07 -16.07 12.37
C ASN A 20 -1.98 -17.12 12.11
N LEU A 21 -1.42 -17.14 10.90
CA LEU A 21 -0.31 -18.01 10.55
C LEU A 21 0.92 -17.73 11.42
N ALA A 22 1.34 -16.47 11.53
CA ALA A 22 2.47 -16.09 12.36
C ALA A 22 2.26 -16.46 13.85
N ARG A 23 1.02 -16.36 14.34
CA ARG A 23 0.67 -16.81 15.69
C ARG A 23 0.76 -18.33 15.83
N LEU A 24 0.28 -19.08 14.86
CA LEU A 24 0.40 -20.55 14.81
C LEU A 24 1.86 -20.97 14.79
N GLU A 25 2.68 -20.36 13.94
CA GLU A 25 4.13 -20.63 13.87
C GLU A 25 4.84 -20.32 15.18
N LEU A 26 4.50 -19.21 15.83
CA LEU A 26 5.05 -18.87 17.15
C LEU A 26 4.63 -19.91 18.20
N GLN A 27 3.37 -20.37 18.19
CA GLN A 27 2.90 -21.41 19.11
C GLN A 27 3.58 -22.75 18.85
N ILE A 28 3.84 -23.10 17.59
CA ILE A 28 4.59 -24.31 17.21
C ILE A 28 6.04 -24.20 17.69
N ALA A 29 6.69 -23.07 17.46
CA ALA A 29 8.07 -22.81 17.89
C ALA A 29 8.21 -22.80 19.42
N SER A 30 7.23 -22.23 20.13
CA SER A 30 7.22 -22.17 21.60
C SER A 30 6.87 -23.52 22.24
N ALA A 31 6.21 -24.42 21.52
CA ALA A 31 5.82 -25.74 22.02
C ALA A 31 6.94 -26.78 22.03
N GLY A 32 8.18 -26.42 21.66
CA GLY A 32 9.37 -27.18 22.04
C GLY A 32 9.39 -28.67 21.69
N GLY A 33 8.78 -29.09 20.58
CA GLY A 33 8.96 -30.45 20.04
C GLY A 33 8.18 -31.57 20.76
N GLU A 34 7.01 -31.30 21.34
CA GLU A 34 6.11 -32.39 21.73
C GLU A 34 5.38 -32.94 20.48
N GLY A 35 5.92 -34.05 19.96
CA GLY A 35 5.70 -34.57 18.60
C GLY A 35 4.28 -34.99 18.20
N ALA A 36 3.30 -35.02 19.13
CA ALA A 36 1.91 -35.37 18.81
C ALA A 36 1.00 -34.13 18.66
N ALA A 37 1.19 -33.10 19.48
CA ALA A 37 0.49 -31.81 19.33
C ALA A 37 1.05 -30.97 18.16
N SER A 38 2.25 -31.31 17.69
CA SER A 38 2.89 -30.64 16.54
C SER A 38 2.26 -31.02 15.20
N LEU A 39 1.78 -32.24 15.00
CA LEU A 39 1.35 -32.71 13.68
C LEU A 39 0.03 -32.04 13.24
N GLU A 40 -0.95 -31.95 14.13
CA GLU A 40 -2.20 -31.23 13.86
C GLU A 40 -1.96 -29.73 13.65
N LYS A 41 -1.10 -29.11 14.46
CA LYS A 41 -0.73 -27.69 14.28
C LYS A 41 0.05 -27.45 12.98
N LEU A 42 0.90 -28.38 12.56
CA LEU A 42 1.59 -28.32 11.28
C LEU A 42 0.62 -28.47 10.11
N ASN A 43 -0.38 -29.35 10.23
CA ASN A 43 -1.43 -29.48 9.22
C ASN A 43 -2.26 -28.20 9.13
N GLN A 44 -2.65 -27.62 10.26
CA GLN A 44 -3.35 -26.32 10.32
C GLN A 44 -2.51 -25.18 9.73
N ARG A 45 -1.19 -25.21 9.93
CA ARG A 45 -0.27 -24.25 9.30
C ARG A 45 -0.25 -24.42 7.79
N ASP A 46 -0.14 -25.65 7.29
CA ASP A 46 -0.14 -25.94 5.85
C ASP A 46 -1.47 -25.55 5.18
N GLU A 47 -2.61 -25.87 5.79
CA GLU A 47 -3.93 -25.39 5.30
C GLU A 47 -4.01 -23.86 5.28
N ALA A 48 -3.50 -23.20 6.33
CA ALA A 48 -3.48 -21.74 6.36
C ALA A 48 -2.53 -21.14 5.32
N LEU A 49 -1.41 -21.79 4.99
CA LEU A 49 -0.53 -21.38 3.88
C LEU A 49 -1.24 -21.53 2.53
N GLU A 50 -1.96 -22.63 2.32
CA GLU A 50 -2.70 -22.89 1.09
C GLU A 50 -3.83 -21.85 0.90
N GLN A 51 -4.53 -21.49 1.97
CA GLN A 51 -5.56 -20.43 1.95
C GLN A 51 -4.96 -19.05 1.67
N VAL A 52 -3.78 -18.74 2.22
CA VAL A 52 -3.04 -17.49 1.91
C VAL A 52 -2.66 -17.46 0.43
N ALA A 53 -2.12 -18.55 -0.10
CA ALA A 53 -1.74 -18.64 -1.51
C ALA A 53 -2.95 -18.51 -2.45
N ALA A 54 -4.07 -19.16 -2.10
CA ALA A 54 -5.32 -19.05 -2.85
C ALA A 54 -5.88 -17.62 -2.84
N LEU A 55 -5.84 -16.93 -1.69
CA LEU A 55 -6.24 -15.53 -1.60
C LEU A 55 -5.31 -14.60 -2.38
N GLU A 56 -3.99 -14.79 -2.33
CA GLU A 56 -3.04 -14.02 -3.15
C GLU A 56 -3.29 -14.23 -4.65
N GLN A 57 -3.58 -15.46 -5.05
CA GLN A 57 -3.87 -15.77 -6.45
C GLN A 57 -5.22 -15.19 -6.89
N ALA A 58 -6.24 -15.22 -6.03
CA ALA A 58 -7.52 -14.54 -6.28
C ALA A 58 -7.33 -13.01 -6.39
N LEU A 59 -6.46 -12.43 -5.56
CA LEU A 59 -6.12 -10.99 -5.60
C LEU A 59 -5.35 -10.60 -6.86
N ALA A 60 -4.52 -11.51 -7.37
CA ALA A 60 -3.77 -11.36 -8.62
C ALA A 60 -4.66 -11.56 -9.86
N ALA A 61 -5.69 -12.40 -9.76
CA ALA A 61 -6.67 -12.62 -10.81
C ALA A 61 -7.69 -11.47 -10.93
N LEU A 62 -7.92 -10.72 -9.84
CA LEU A 62 -8.70 -9.50 -9.88
C LEU A 62 -7.99 -8.42 -10.71
N PRO A 63 -8.72 -7.67 -11.55
CA PRO A 63 -8.14 -6.61 -12.37
C PRO A 63 -7.42 -5.61 -11.46
N LEU A 64 -6.12 -5.41 -11.73
CA LEU A 64 -5.32 -4.39 -11.05
C LEU A 64 -6.04 -3.04 -11.19
N PRO A 65 -6.19 -2.27 -10.09
CA PRO A 65 -6.69 -0.92 -10.21
C PRO A 65 -5.78 -0.19 -11.20
N PRO A 66 -6.34 0.67 -12.07
CA PRO A 66 -5.51 1.50 -12.93
C PRO A 66 -4.48 2.20 -12.04
N PRO A 67 -3.21 2.28 -12.47
CA PRO A 67 -2.19 2.98 -11.69
C PRO A 67 -2.77 4.33 -11.32
N ALA A 68 -2.82 4.64 -10.01
CA ALA A 68 -3.25 5.94 -9.56
C ALA A 68 -2.49 6.98 -10.40
N PRO A 69 -3.19 7.98 -11.00
CA PRO A 69 -2.50 8.99 -11.78
C PRO A 69 -1.37 9.51 -10.89
N ALA A 70 -0.13 9.39 -11.38
CA ALA A 70 1.02 9.89 -10.66
C ALA A 70 0.67 11.32 -10.20
N PRO A 71 0.94 11.69 -8.93
CA PRO A 71 0.76 13.08 -8.55
C PRO A 71 1.54 13.88 -9.58
N VAL A 72 0.85 14.73 -10.35
CA VAL A 72 1.53 15.73 -11.17
C VAL A 72 2.38 16.48 -10.15
N SER A 73 3.67 16.18 -10.11
CA SER A 73 4.65 17.07 -9.53
C SER A 73 4.51 18.31 -10.37
N ALA A 74 3.73 19.27 -9.88
CA ALA A 74 3.66 20.60 -10.44
C ALA A 74 5.12 21.02 -10.62
N LEU A 75 5.53 21.22 -11.88
CA LEU A 75 6.83 21.78 -12.20
C LEU A 75 7.08 22.95 -11.24
N PRO A 76 8.28 23.09 -10.65
CA PRO A 76 8.58 24.29 -9.89
C PRO A 76 8.33 25.48 -10.81
N GLN A 77 7.35 26.32 -10.45
CA GLN A 77 7.10 27.55 -11.17
C GLN A 77 8.42 28.33 -11.21
N ALA A 78 8.89 28.64 -12.42
CA ALA A 78 9.99 29.57 -12.59
C ALA A 78 9.62 30.89 -11.88
N PRO A 79 10.56 31.51 -11.15
CA PRO A 79 10.30 32.80 -10.53
C PRO A 79 9.88 33.82 -11.60
N PRO A 80 8.99 34.78 -11.28
CA PRO A 80 8.64 35.83 -12.22
C PRO A 80 9.91 36.58 -12.64
N PRO A 81 10.05 37.00 -13.91
CA PRO A 81 11.19 37.79 -14.32
C PRO A 81 11.18 39.11 -13.53
N SER A 82 12.12 39.26 -12.59
CA SER A 82 12.48 40.57 -12.04
C SER A 82 13.07 41.40 -13.17
N GLY A 83 12.26 42.26 -13.77
CA GLY A 83 12.69 43.04 -14.93
C GLY A 83 11.63 43.98 -15.46
N LEU A 84 11.05 44.81 -14.58
CA LEU A 84 10.41 46.05 -15.00
C LEU A 84 11.26 47.20 -14.42
N PRO A 85 11.94 48.01 -15.26
CA PRO A 85 12.61 49.20 -14.76
C PRO A 85 11.56 50.16 -14.22
N GLU A 86 11.75 50.58 -12.96
CA GLU A 86 11.01 51.66 -12.33
C GLU A 86 11.08 52.91 -13.23
N PRO A 87 9.95 53.57 -13.57
CA PRO A 87 10.00 54.83 -14.30
C PRO A 87 10.67 55.90 -13.40
N PRO A 88 11.50 56.79 -13.96
CA PRO A 88 12.19 57.80 -13.17
C PRO A 88 11.18 58.76 -12.51
N PRO A 89 11.51 59.35 -11.35
CA PRO A 89 10.68 60.39 -10.76
C PRO A 89 10.68 61.61 -11.68
N ASP A 90 9.49 61.99 -12.17
CA ASP A 90 9.27 63.22 -12.92
C ASP A 90 9.64 64.41 -12.02
N SER A 91 10.86 64.91 -12.20
CA SER A 91 11.35 66.13 -11.56
C SER A 91 10.96 67.31 -12.46
N ALA A 92 9.81 67.91 -12.15
CA ALA A 92 9.44 69.32 -12.27
C ALA A 92 10.03 70.19 -13.41
N TYR A 93 9.15 70.73 -14.26
CA TYR A 93 9.26 72.06 -14.91
C TYR A 93 7.85 72.39 -15.46
N GLY A 94 7.11 73.43 -15.03
CA GLY A 94 7.48 74.83 -14.99
C GLY A 94 7.00 75.55 -16.26
N SER A 95 5.73 75.96 -16.32
CA SER A 95 5.19 77.13 -17.06
C SER A 95 3.68 77.26 -16.82
#